data_AF-A0A922VWF3-F1
#
_entry.id   AF-A0A922VWF3-F1
#
_cell.length_a   1.000
_cell.length_b   1.000
_cell.length_c   1.000
_cell.angle_alpha   90.00
_cell.angle_beta   90.00
_cell.angle_gamma   90.00
#
_symmetry.space_group_name_H-M   'P 1'
#
loop_
_entity.id
_entity.type
_entity.pdbx_description
1 polymer ?
#
loop_
_entity_poly.entity_id
_entity_poly.type
_entity_poly.pdbx_seq_one_letter_code
_entity_poly.pdbx_strand_id
1 'polypeptide(L)'
;MDDLIRQAITILRGMWRQRWLGLLVAWVVGAVSVVAVLRTPDVYEASARIFVDTQSVLKPLMSGLAVEPNVDQQVMILSRTLISRPNVEKLVRMADLDLNIKSKAAQDALVDDLMKSLTIKSTSRDNLYTLSFRDTQPEQAKRVVQALVSIFVESSLGDKRKDSDSARKFIDEQVRVYEKKLEEAENRLKEFKLRNLGLQGSDGKDYFGRIGETSAQLERARLELREAENSRDALKRQILGEDPILLPDAQDTSGVSLPEIDGRIEAMKRNLDSLLQRFTEQHPDVVGTRRVIKELEEQKRQEVAARKKAAVNSPSSSVNNNPVYQQLKIALGESEANVASLRTRVAEYQSRYNQLKDSIKLIPQIEAEYTQLNRDYDINKKNYESLVSRRESATISGEMEASASGIDFRLIDPPRVSPQPVAPNRLLLMPMTLLLALAAGIFASFAASQIRPVFFDARSLRDATGLPFLGTVSMLPDESKKQREKKDFIRFIAAALSLVGVYGAGLLALFLLSARTA
;
A
#
# COMPACT_ATOMS: atom_id res chain seq x y z
N MET A 1 -57.92 -16.86 54.58
CA MET A 1 -57.11 -18.01 54.14
C MET A 1 -57.87 -19.32 54.29
N ASP A 2 -58.63 -19.50 55.37
CA ASP A 2 -59.42 -20.72 55.60
C ASP A 2 -60.45 -21.05 54.52
N ASP A 3 -61.06 -20.04 53.89
CA ASP A 3 -62.06 -20.26 52.83
C ASP A 3 -61.43 -20.82 51.54
N LEU A 4 -60.22 -20.40 51.18
CA LEU A 4 -59.49 -20.93 50.02
C LEU A 4 -59.08 -22.38 50.25
N ILE A 5 -58.63 -22.71 51.46
CA ILE A 5 -58.27 -24.08 51.84
C ILE A 5 -59.51 -24.99 51.80
N ARG A 6 -60.66 -24.50 52.27
CA ARG A 6 -61.94 -25.22 52.23
C ARG A 6 -62.42 -25.45 50.81
N GLN A 7 -62.37 -24.42 49.94
CA GLN A 7 -62.73 -24.56 48.53
C GLN A 7 -61.81 -25.56 47.83
N ALA A 8 -60.50 -25.51 48.07
CA ALA A 8 -59.54 -26.47 47.53
C ALA A 8 -59.83 -27.92 47.98
N ILE A 9 -60.11 -28.14 49.27
CA ILE A 9 -60.47 -29.46 49.81
C ILE A 9 -61.79 -29.96 49.19
N THR A 10 -62.76 -29.08 48.98
CA THR A 10 -64.06 -29.42 48.38
C THR A 10 -63.90 -29.85 46.92
N ILE A 11 -63.11 -29.09 46.15
CA ILE A 11 -62.76 -29.42 44.77
C ILE A 11 -61.98 -30.74 44.71
N LEU A 12 -61.00 -30.94 45.59
CA LEU A 12 -60.18 -32.16 45.62
C LEU A 12 -61.01 -33.40 45.99
N ARG A 13 -61.96 -33.28 46.93
CA ARG A 13 -62.94 -34.34 47.24
C ARG A 13 -63.90 -34.58 46.08
N GLY A 14 -64.34 -33.53 45.38
CA GLY A 14 -65.15 -33.63 44.16
C GLY A 14 -64.43 -34.38 43.03
N MET A 15 -63.17 -34.02 42.79
CA MET A 15 -62.28 -34.71 41.86
C MET A 15 -62.07 -36.17 42.26
N TRP A 16 -61.91 -36.46 43.55
CA TRP A 16 -61.77 -37.83 44.07
C TRP A 16 -62.99 -38.71 43.78
N ARG A 17 -64.19 -38.13 43.81
CA ARG A 17 -65.42 -38.84 43.43
C ARG A 17 -65.44 -39.22 41.94
N GLN A 18 -64.91 -38.36 41.07
CA GLN A 18 -64.85 -38.57 39.62
C GLN A 18 -63.53 -39.20 39.15
N ARG A 19 -62.72 -39.75 40.06
CA ARG A 19 -61.38 -40.32 39.77
C ARG A 19 -61.36 -41.36 38.65
N TRP A 20 -62.43 -42.13 38.48
CA TRP A 20 -62.54 -43.13 37.42
C TRP A 20 -62.69 -42.50 36.02
N LEU A 21 -63.39 -41.37 35.91
CA LEU A 21 -63.48 -40.63 34.64
C LEU A 21 -62.13 -40.02 34.27
N GLY A 22 -61.43 -39.42 35.24
CA GLY A 22 -60.09 -38.89 35.02
C GLY A 22 -59.08 -39.95 34.61
N LEU A 23 -59.12 -41.11 35.27
CA LEU A 23 -58.28 -42.24 34.93
C LEU A 23 -58.57 -42.77 33.52
N LEU A 24 -59.85 -42.90 33.14
CA LEU A 24 -60.24 -43.31 31.78
C LEU A 24 -59.71 -42.31 30.75
N VAL A 25 -59.88 -41.01 30.98
CA VAL A 25 -59.37 -39.97 30.09
C VAL A 25 -57.84 -40.01 29.99
N ALA A 26 -57.13 -40.21 31.11
CA ALA A 26 -55.68 -40.36 31.09
C ALA A 26 -55.24 -41.57 30.24
N TRP A 27 -55.94 -42.71 30.36
CA TRP A 27 -55.67 -43.89 29.53
C TRP A 27 -55.94 -43.65 28.04
N VAL A 28 -57.06 -43.01 27.69
CA VAL A 28 -57.40 -42.70 26.29
C VAL A 28 -56.43 -41.70 25.69
N VAL A 29 -56.17 -40.59 26.37
CA VAL A 29 -55.23 -39.56 25.91
C VAL A 29 -53.81 -40.12 25.82
N GLY A 30 -53.41 -40.94 26.79
CA GLY A 30 -52.13 -41.63 26.75
C GLY A 30 -51.99 -42.57 25.56
N ALA A 31 -52.99 -43.42 25.31
CA ALA A 31 -52.98 -44.35 24.18
C ALA A 31 -52.92 -43.60 22.83
N VAL A 32 -53.72 -42.55 22.66
CA VAL A 32 -53.71 -41.72 21.44
C VAL A 32 -52.36 -41.02 21.25
N SER A 33 -51.79 -40.47 22.32
CA SER A 33 -50.49 -39.76 22.26
C SER A 33 -49.34 -40.69 21.91
N VAL A 34 -49.31 -41.91 22.47
CA VAL A 34 -48.30 -42.93 22.12
C VAL A 34 -48.45 -43.38 20.67
N VAL A 35 -49.67 -43.62 20.20
CA VAL A 35 -49.92 -43.98 18.80
C VAL A 35 -49.48 -42.86 17.85
N ALA A 36 -49.71 -41.60 18.21
CA ALA A 36 -49.25 -40.45 17.42
C ALA A 36 -47.72 -40.40 17.32
N VAL A 37 -46.99 -40.60 18.44
CA VAL A 37 -45.52 -40.63 18.46
C VAL A 37 -44.94 -41.83 17.72
N LEU A 38 -45.64 -42.97 17.70
CA LEU A 38 -45.19 -44.14 16.94
C LEU A 38 -45.49 -44.03 15.43
N ARG A 39 -46.45 -43.18 15.03
CA ARG A 39 -46.77 -42.92 13.62
C ARG A 39 -45.90 -41.86 12.96
N THR A 40 -45.27 -40.98 13.73
CA THR A 40 -44.36 -39.99 13.15
C THR A 40 -43.16 -40.71 12.50
N PRO A 41 -42.88 -40.45 11.21
CA PRO A 41 -41.83 -41.15 10.48
C PRO A 41 -40.46 -40.86 11.08
N ASP A 42 -39.59 -41.86 11.00
CA ASP A 42 -38.20 -41.74 11.42
C ASP A 42 -37.42 -40.93 10.40
N VAL A 43 -36.64 -39.96 10.88
CA VAL A 43 -35.82 -39.07 10.06
C VAL A 43 -34.35 -39.35 10.34
N TYR A 44 -33.61 -39.67 9.30
CA TYR A 44 -32.19 -39.96 9.32
C TYR A 44 -31.40 -38.73 8.92
N GLU A 45 -30.26 -38.49 9.59
CA GLU A 45 -29.32 -37.43 9.22
C GLU A 45 -28.14 -38.05 8.49
N ALA A 46 -27.89 -37.59 7.26
CA ALA A 46 -26.63 -37.82 6.58
C ALA A 46 -25.70 -36.64 6.87
N SER A 47 -24.44 -36.94 7.16
CA SER A 47 -23.43 -35.90 7.37
C SER A 47 -22.13 -36.22 6.64
N ALA A 48 -21.45 -35.18 6.17
CA ALA A 48 -20.11 -35.25 5.60
C ALA A 48 -19.24 -34.15 6.21
N ARG A 49 -17.97 -34.47 6.41
CA ARG A 49 -16.98 -33.51 6.91
C ARG A 49 -15.95 -33.22 5.83
N ILE A 50 -15.90 -31.97 5.40
CA ILE A 50 -14.96 -31.48 4.40
C ILE A 50 -13.96 -30.55 5.08
N PHE A 51 -12.68 -30.78 4.83
CA PHE A 51 -11.64 -29.81 5.12
C PHE A 51 -11.40 -28.94 3.88
N VAL A 52 -11.43 -27.64 4.07
CA VAL A 52 -11.21 -26.68 2.98
C VAL A 52 -9.89 -26.01 3.24
N ASP A 53 -8.89 -26.33 2.42
CA ASP A 53 -7.66 -25.57 2.42
C ASP A 53 -7.92 -24.22 1.75
N THR A 54 -8.17 -23.20 2.57
CA THR A 54 -8.36 -21.81 2.15
C THR A 54 -7.03 -21.08 1.93
N GLN A 55 -5.89 -21.75 2.08
CA GLN A 55 -4.59 -21.13 1.80
C GLN A 55 -4.28 -21.26 0.31
N SER A 56 -4.65 -20.22 -0.44
CA SER A 56 -4.17 -20.07 -1.82
C SER A 56 -2.64 -19.87 -1.80
N VAL A 57 -1.92 -20.56 -2.69
CA VAL A 57 -0.47 -20.40 -2.89
C VAL A 57 -0.12 -18.95 -3.30
N LEU A 58 -1.09 -18.22 -3.84
CA LEU A 58 -0.94 -16.81 -4.24
C LEU A 58 -1.16 -15.82 -3.07
N LYS A 59 -1.63 -16.28 -1.91
CA LYS A 59 -1.93 -15.43 -0.75
C LYS A 59 -0.70 -14.65 -0.24
N PRO A 60 0.51 -15.26 -0.11
CA PRO A 60 1.71 -14.52 0.24
C PRO A 60 2.14 -13.50 -0.84
N LEU A 61 1.80 -13.75 -2.10
CA LEU A 61 2.14 -12.86 -3.22
C LEU A 61 1.25 -11.62 -3.29
N MET A 62 0.05 -11.68 -2.71
CA MET A 62 -0.90 -10.55 -2.60
C MET A 62 -0.85 -9.85 -1.24
N SER A 63 -0.24 -10.48 -0.23
CA SER A 63 -0.08 -9.89 1.09
C SER A 63 0.74 -8.60 1.02
N GLY A 64 0.13 -7.49 1.45
CA GLY A 64 0.71 -6.14 1.42
C GLY A 64 0.41 -5.31 0.17
N LEU A 65 -0.28 -5.85 -0.85
CA LEU A 65 -0.70 -5.10 -2.06
C LEU A 65 -2.18 -4.68 -2.03
N ALA A 66 -3.02 -5.41 -1.29
CA ALA A 66 -4.45 -5.14 -1.16
C ALA A 66 -4.92 -5.38 0.29
N VAL A 67 -6.03 -4.73 0.66
CA VAL A 67 -6.71 -4.96 1.94
C VAL A 67 -7.26 -6.39 1.94
N GLU A 68 -6.76 -7.24 2.82
CA GLU A 68 -7.20 -8.63 2.92
C GLU A 68 -8.69 -8.69 3.32
N PRO A 69 -9.54 -9.37 2.54
CA PRO A 69 -10.91 -9.63 2.97
C PRO A 69 -10.86 -10.54 4.20
N ASN A 70 -11.65 -10.22 5.22
CA ASN A 70 -11.72 -11.01 6.44
C ASN A 70 -12.14 -12.45 6.11
N VAL A 71 -11.34 -13.43 6.56
CA VAL A 71 -11.57 -14.86 6.33
C VAL A 71 -12.93 -15.30 6.86
N ASP A 72 -13.39 -14.72 7.98
CA ASP A 72 -14.71 -14.99 8.55
C ASP A 72 -15.86 -14.52 7.65
N GLN A 73 -15.67 -13.41 6.92
CA GLN A 73 -16.64 -12.94 5.92
C GLN A 73 -16.68 -13.84 4.69
N GLN A 74 -15.53 -14.35 4.24
CA GLN A 74 -15.46 -15.32 3.15
C GLN A 74 -16.22 -16.61 3.50
N VAL A 75 -16.09 -17.08 4.74
CA VAL A 75 -16.81 -18.27 5.24
C VAL A 75 -18.32 -18.07 5.24
N MET A 76 -18.80 -16.91 5.69
CA MET A 76 -20.22 -16.56 5.65
C MET A 76 -20.74 -16.51 4.21
N ILE A 77 -19.97 -15.93 3.29
CA ILE A 77 -20.32 -15.86 1.87
C ILE A 77 -20.36 -17.27 1.26
N LEU A 78 -19.36 -18.12 1.53
CA LEU A 78 -19.32 -19.51 1.03
C LEU A 78 -20.56 -20.31 1.47
N SER A 79 -20.96 -20.22 2.74
CA SER A 79 -22.17 -20.92 3.21
C SER A 79 -23.44 -20.49 2.46
N ARG A 80 -23.54 -19.20 2.12
CA ARG A 80 -24.68 -18.62 1.38
C ARG A 80 -24.63 -18.92 -0.11
N THR A 81 -23.45 -18.99 -0.72
CA THR A 81 -23.31 -19.31 -2.14
C THR A 81 -23.59 -20.79 -2.41
N LEU A 82 -23.25 -21.68 -1.47
CA LEU A 82 -23.50 -23.12 -1.60
C LEU A 82 -24.99 -23.46 -1.53
N ILE A 83 -25.73 -22.87 -0.58
CA ILE A 83 -27.20 -22.99 -0.48
C ILE A 83 -27.85 -21.87 -1.30
N SER A 84 -27.45 -21.77 -2.57
CA SER A 84 -28.07 -20.86 -3.53
C SER A 84 -28.97 -21.66 -4.48
N ARG A 85 -30.05 -21.03 -4.95
CA ARG A 85 -31.01 -21.67 -5.85
C ARG A 85 -30.36 -22.37 -7.07
N PRO A 86 -29.40 -21.77 -7.80
CA PRO A 86 -28.74 -22.44 -8.92
C PRO A 86 -27.97 -23.70 -8.52
N ASN A 87 -27.32 -23.68 -7.36
CA ASN A 87 -26.56 -24.82 -6.85
C ASN A 87 -27.47 -25.93 -6.32
N VAL A 88 -28.59 -25.57 -5.68
CA VAL A 88 -29.60 -26.55 -5.24
C VAL A 88 -30.36 -27.14 -6.42
N GLU A 89 -30.64 -26.39 -7.49
CA GLU A 89 -31.19 -26.95 -8.72
C GLU A 89 -30.23 -27.97 -9.37
N LYS A 90 -28.92 -27.68 -9.38
CA LYS A 90 -27.88 -28.62 -9.83
C LYS A 90 -27.86 -29.87 -8.93
N LEU A 91 -27.98 -29.68 -7.62
CA LEU A 91 -28.04 -30.75 -6.62
C LEU A 91 -29.22 -31.70 -6.87
N VAL A 92 -30.42 -31.15 -7.14
CA VAL A 92 -31.64 -31.94 -7.42
C VAL A 92 -31.42 -32.89 -8.60
N ARG A 93 -30.77 -32.39 -9.65
CA ARG A 93 -30.44 -33.19 -10.84
C ARG A 93 -29.36 -34.23 -10.58
N MET A 94 -28.33 -33.89 -9.80
CA MET A 94 -27.21 -34.81 -9.50
C MET A 94 -27.58 -35.92 -8.52
N ALA A 95 -28.54 -35.69 -7.63
CA ALA A 95 -29.03 -36.68 -6.67
C ALA A 95 -30.29 -37.43 -7.16
N ASP A 96 -30.70 -37.22 -8.41
CA ASP A 96 -31.85 -37.86 -9.06
C ASP A 96 -33.18 -37.70 -8.27
N LEU A 97 -33.41 -36.53 -7.66
CA LEU A 97 -34.63 -36.24 -6.89
C LEU A 97 -35.80 -35.76 -7.77
N ASP A 98 -35.51 -35.35 -9.01
CA ASP A 98 -36.50 -34.91 -9.98
C ASP A 98 -37.19 -36.05 -10.74
N LEU A 99 -36.71 -37.30 -10.61
CA LEU A 99 -37.26 -38.47 -11.31
C LEU A 99 -38.78 -38.67 -11.11
N ASN A 100 -39.30 -38.26 -9.95
CA ASN A 100 -40.72 -38.40 -9.61
C ASN A 100 -41.54 -37.10 -9.80
N ILE A 101 -40.92 -36.02 -10.28
CA ILE A 101 -41.51 -34.68 -10.31
C ILE A 101 -41.68 -34.20 -11.75
N LYS A 102 -42.93 -34.12 -12.21
CA LYS A 102 -43.26 -33.75 -13.60
C LYS A 102 -43.63 -32.27 -13.78
N SER A 103 -43.83 -31.53 -12.70
CA SER A 103 -44.28 -30.13 -12.73
C SER A 103 -43.18 -29.20 -12.26
N LYS A 104 -42.96 -28.09 -12.99
CA LYS A 104 -41.98 -27.06 -12.63
C LYS A 104 -42.26 -26.44 -11.25
N ALA A 105 -43.53 -26.23 -10.91
CA ALA A 105 -43.92 -25.70 -9.61
C ALA A 105 -43.57 -26.67 -8.45
N ALA A 106 -43.64 -27.98 -8.69
CA ALA A 106 -43.26 -28.97 -7.70
C ALA A 106 -41.73 -29.09 -7.57
N GLN A 107 -40.98 -28.86 -8.66
CA GLN A 107 -39.53 -28.76 -8.62
C GLN A 107 -39.07 -27.53 -7.82
N ASP A 108 -39.71 -26.37 -8.05
CA ASP A 108 -39.42 -25.14 -7.31
C ASP A 108 -39.69 -25.31 -5.81
N ALA A 109 -40.81 -25.94 -5.44
CA ALA A 109 -41.13 -26.24 -4.05
C ALA A 109 -40.10 -27.19 -3.40
N LEU A 110 -39.62 -28.19 -4.13
CA LEU A 110 -38.57 -29.10 -3.65
C LEU A 110 -37.24 -28.37 -3.45
N VAL A 111 -36.86 -27.47 -4.36
CA VAL A 111 -35.66 -26.64 -4.20
C VAL A 111 -35.76 -25.77 -2.94
N ASP A 112 -36.91 -25.14 -2.71
CA ASP A 112 -37.14 -24.32 -1.51
C ASP A 112 -37.12 -25.15 -0.22
N ASP A 113 -37.62 -26.38 -0.26
CA ASP A 113 -37.57 -27.31 0.88
C ASP A 113 -36.15 -27.80 1.18
N LEU A 114 -35.39 -28.16 0.14
CA LEU A 114 -33.97 -28.51 0.25
C LEU A 114 -33.14 -27.35 0.81
N MET A 115 -33.37 -26.12 0.34
CA MET A 115 -32.68 -24.93 0.86
C MET A 115 -32.94 -24.70 2.36
N LYS A 116 -34.12 -25.08 2.86
CA LYS A 116 -34.47 -24.95 4.29
C LYS A 116 -33.94 -26.10 5.16
N SER A 117 -33.84 -27.30 4.60
CA SER A 117 -33.45 -28.52 5.32
C SER A 117 -31.94 -28.78 5.31
N LEU A 118 -31.21 -28.24 4.32
CA LEU A 118 -29.75 -28.27 4.28
C LEU A 118 -29.15 -27.37 5.36
N THR A 119 -28.26 -27.93 6.18
CA THR A 119 -27.53 -27.16 7.19
C THR A 119 -26.03 -27.31 7.01
N ILE A 120 -25.32 -26.18 7.07
CA ILE A 120 -23.86 -26.13 7.02
C ILE A 120 -23.38 -25.55 8.34
N LYS A 121 -22.57 -26.32 9.07
CA LYS A 121 -21.94 -25.88 10.30
C LYS A 121 -20.44 -25.72 10.06
N SER A 122 -19.93 -24.51 10.27
CA SER A 122 -18.50 -24.21 10.24
C SER A 122 -17.89 -24.37 11.63
N THR A 123 -16.84 -25.16 11.75
CA THR A 123 -16.02 -25.22 12.97
C THR A 123 -14.80 -24.32 12.75
N SER A 124 -14.90 -23.06 13.21
CA SER A 124 -13.95 -21.98 12.88
C SER A 124 -12.49 -22.22 13.24
N ARG A 125 -12.16 -23.19 14.11
CA ARG A 125 -10.76 -23.44 14.52
C ARG A 125 -9.96 -24.26 13.52
N ASP A 126 -10.59 -25.11 12.71
CA ASP A 126 -9.88 -26.17 11.97
C ASP A 126 -10.20 -26.18 10.46
N ASN A 127 -10.84 -25.14 9.91
CA ASN A 127 -11.32 -25.13 8.51
C ASN A 127 -12.16 -26.38 8.13
N LEU A 128 -12.87 -26.94 9.12
CA LEU A 128 -13.72 -28.10 8.98
C LEU A 128 -15.17 -27.68 8.82
N TYR A 129 -15.81 -28.21 7.78
CA TYR A 129 -17.20 -27.96 7.43
C TYR A 129 -17.97 -29.25 7.57
N THR A 130 -18.98 -29.24 8.44
CA THR A 130 -19.93 -30.35 8.54
C THR A 130 -21.18 -29.97 7.76
N LEU A 131 -21.44 -30.68 6.68
CA LEU A 131 -22.67 -30.58 5.91
C LEU A 131 -23.60 -31.67 6.43
N SER A 132 -24.84 -31.31 6.76
CA SER A 132 -25.83 -32.31 7.11
C SER A 132 -27.21 -32.04 6.50
N PHE A 133 -27.87 -33.14 6.20
CA PHE A 133 -29.19 -33.18 5.57
C PHE A 133 -30.03 -34.27 6.22
N ARG A 134 -31.33 -34.00 6.37
CA ARG A 134 -32.27 -34.87 7.08
C ARG A 134 -33.37 -35.32 6.15
N ASP A 135 -33.59 -36.62 6.07
CA ASP A 135 -34.65 -37.21 5.26
C ASP A 135 -35.17 -38.52 5.87
N THR A 136 -36.39 -38.88 5.49
CA THR A 136 -37.05 -40.14 5.82
C THR A 136 -36.36 -41.35 5.20
N GLN A 137 -35.69 -41.19 4.05
CA GLN A 137 -34.95 -42.27 3.39
C GLN A 137 -33.44 -42.11 3.58
N PRO A 138 -32.74 -43.10 4.19
CA PRO A 138 -31.31 -43.00 4.46
C PRO A 138 -30.47 -42.89 3.17
N GLU A 139 -30.82 -43.64 2.12
CA GLU A 139 -30.11 -43.61 0.85
C GLU A 139 -30.29 -42.29 0.08
N GLN A 140 -31.46 -41.65 0.19
CA GLN A 140 -31.67 -40.32 -0.40
C GLN A 140 -30.84 -39.27 0.35
N ALA A 141 -30.85 -39.33 1.69
CA ALA A 141 -30.05 -38.42 2.50
C ALA A 141 -28.56 -38.52 2.15
N LYS A 142 -28.05 -39.74 1.97
CA LYS A 142 -26.66 -39.99 1.56
C LYS A 142 -26.35 -39.40 0.18
N ARG A 143 -27.22 -39.64 -0.82
CA ARG A 143 -27.04 -39.14 -2.19
C ARG A 143 -27.04 -37.62 -2.25
N VAL A 144 -27.94 -36.97 -1.51
CA VAL A 144 -28.00 -35.50 -1.40
C VAL A 144 -26.70 -34.95 -0.84
N VAL A 145 -26.22 -35.47 0.29
CA VAL A 145 -24.96 -34.98 0.88
C VAL A 145 -23.77 -35.26 -0.03
N GLN A 146 -23.74 -36.42 -0.70
CA GLN A 146 -22.69 -36.76 -1.68
C GLN A 146 -22.66 -35.78 -2.85
N ALA A 147 -23.80 -35.50 -3.47
CA ALA A 147 -23.90 -34.57 -4.58
C ALA A 147 -23.56 -33.13 -4.13
N LEU A 148 -23.94 -32.73 -2.91
CA LEU A 148 -23.57 -31.43 -2.36
C LEU A 148 -22.06 -31.32 -2.11
N VAL A 149 -21.41 -32.38 -1.62
CA VAL A 149 -19.95 -32.45 -1.48
C VAL A 149 -19.28 -32.31 -2.85
N SER A 150 -19.78 -32.98 -3.88
CA SER A 150 -19.26 -32.87 -5.24
C SER A 150 -19.41 -31.45 -5.81
N ILE A 151 -20.58 -30.82 -5.65
CA ILE A 151 -20.82 -29.43 -6.06
C ILE A 151 -19.91 -28.47 -5.29
N PHE A 152 -19.71 -28.70 -3.99
CA PHE A 152 -18.81 -27.91 -3.16
C PHE A 152 -17.38 -27.95 -3.70
N VAL A 153 -16.87 -29.15 -4.00
CA VAL A 153 -15.51 -29.33 -4.55
C VAL A 153 -15.37 -28.67 -5.92
N GLU A 154 -16.35 -28.84 -6.80
CA GLU A 154 -16.35 -28.25 -8.14
C GLU A 154 -16.43 -26.71 -8.08
N SER A 155 -17.29 -26.15 -7.22
CA SER A 155 -17.43 -24.70 -7.03
C SER A 155 -16.17 -24.10 -6.41
N SER A 156 -15.61 -24.73 -5.37
CA SER A 156 -14.39 -24.27 -4.70
C SER A 156 -13.19 -24.26 -5.67
N LEU A 157 -13.09 -25.27 -6.55
CA LEU A 157 -12.06 -25.31 -7.60
C LEU A 157 -12.26 -24.19 -8.64
N GLY A 158 -13.50 -23.93 -9.04
CA GLY A 158 -13.83 -22.84 -9.95
C GLY A 158 -13.51 -21.47 -9.36
N ASP A 159 -13.81 -21.27 -8.08
CA ASP A 159 -13.57 -20.00 -7.39
C ASP A 159 -12.07 -19.77 -7.15
N LYS A 160 -11.29 -20.79 -6.76
CA LYS A 160 -9.83 -20.69 -6.69
C LYS A 160 -9.19 -20.29 -8.03
N ARG A 161 -9.65 -20.88 -9.15
CA ARG A 161 -9.16 -20.49 -10.48
C ARG A 161 -9.49 -19.04 -10.82
N LYS A 162 -10.72 -18.59 -10.54
CA LYS A 162 -11.12 -17.18 -10.75
C LYS A 162 -10.32 -16.22 -9.87
N ASP A 163 -10.06 -16.58 -8.62
CA ASP A 163 -9.25 -15.77 -7.70
C ASP A 163 -7.83 -15.64 -8.23
N SER A 164 -7.21 -16.75 -8.66
CA SER A 164 -5.89 -16.74 -9.30
C SER A 164 -5.83 -15.89 -10.57
N ASP A 165 -6.85 -15.99 -11.44
CA ASP A 165 -6.95 -15.18 -12.65
C ASP A 165 -7.13 -13.69 -12.32
N SER A 166 -7.91 -13.36 -11.29
CA SER A 166 -8.13 -11.98 -10.85
C SER A 166 -6.86 -11.37 -10.25
N ALA A 167 -6.11 -12.13 -9.46
CA ALA A 167 -4.83 -11.72 -8.92
C ALA A 167 -3.80 -11.50 -10.03
N ARG A 168 -3.75 -12.39 -11.02
CA ARG A 168 -2.87 -12.23 -12.20
C ARG A 168 -3.21 -10.96 -12.98
N LYS A 169 -4.49 -10.72 -13.29
CA LYS A 169 -4.95 -9.50 -13.96
C LYS A 169 -4.60 -8.24 -13.18
N PHE A 170 -4.78 -8.27 -11.86
CA PHE A 170 -4.41 -7.16 -10.99
C PHE A 170 -2.91 -6.88 -11.03
N ILE A 171 -2.07 -7.91 -10.91
CA ILE A 171 -0.60 -7.77 -11.01
C ILE A 171 -0.21 -7.22 -12.39
N ASP A 172 -0.79 -7.74 -13.47
CA ASP A 172 -0.51 -7.27 -14.84
C ASP A 172 -0.88 -5.79 -15.03
N GLU A 173 -2.01 -5.36 -14.48
CA GLU A 173 -2.43 -3.95 -14.51
C GLU A 173 -1.46 -3.07 -13.71
N GLN A 174 -1.06 -3.50 -12.51
CA GLN A 174 -0.09 -2.77 -11.70
C GLN A 174 1.28 -2.69 -12.39
N VAL A 175 1.75 -3.77 -13.02
CA VAL A 175 3.01 -3.78 -13.80
C VAL A 175 2.97 -2.71 -14.88
N ARG A 176 1.88 -2.62 -15.67
CA ARG A 176 1.73 -1.58 -16.72
C ARG A 176 1.71 -0.17 -16.16
N VAL A 177 1.10 0.04 -14.99
CA VAL A 177 1.08 1.35 -14.33
C VAL A 177 2.49 1.75 -13.89
N TYR A 178 3.24 0.83 -13.28
CA TYR A 178 4.61 1.10 -12.84
C TYR A 178 5.61 1.18 -13.99
N GLU A 179 5.39 0.46 -15.08
CA GLU A 179 6.15 0.58 -16.33
C GLU A 179 6.07 2.01 -16.88
N LYS A 180 4.86 2.56 -17.01
CA LYS A 180 4.67 3.96 -17.44
C LYS A 180 5.33 4.96 -16.49
N LYS A 181 5.20 4.77 -15.18
CA LYS A 181 5.85 5.63 -14.18
C LYS A 181 7.37 5.56 -14.26
N LEU A 182 7.91 4.37 -14.53
CA LEU A 182 9.35 4.18 -14.72
C LEU A 182 9.82 4.89 -15.99
N GLU A 183 9.12 4.73 -17.10
CA GLU A 183 9.41 5.43 -18.37
C GLU A 183 9.36 6.96 -18.20
N GLU A 184 8.34 7.48 -17.49
CA GLU A 184 8.26 8.91 -17.16
C GLU A 184 9.45 9.36 -16.30
N ALA A 185 9.84 8.58 -15.29
CA ALA A 185 10.97 8.90 -14.43
C ALA A 185 12.31 8.86 -15.20
N GLU A 186 12.49 7.87 -16.09
CA GLU A 186 13.63 7.77 -17.00
C GLU A 186 13.71 8.98 -17.94
N ASN A 187 12.58 9.37 -18.54
CA ASN A 187 12.50 10.54 -19.40
C ASN A 187 12.83 11.83 -18.64
N ARG A 188 12.31 12.02 -17.42
CA ARG A 188 12.66 13.18 -16.58
C ARG A 188 14.14 13.21 -16.23
N LEU A 189 14.72 12.06 -15.85
CA LEU A 189 16.15 11.94 -15.54
C LEU A 189 17.01 12.21 -16.78
N LYS A 190 16.59 11.71 -17.95
CA LYS A 190 17.25 11.94 -19.23
C LYS A 190 17.21 13.42 -19.62
N GLU A 191 16.05 14.06 -19.57
CA GLU A 191 15.90 15.50 -19.83
C GLU A 191 16.75 16.32 -18.87
N PHE A 192 16.76 15.98 -17.59
CA PHE A 192 17.59 16.64 -16.59
C PHE A 192 19.08 16.52 -16.93
N LYS A 193 19.55 15.32 -17.31
CA LYS A 193 20.93 15.11 -17.77
C LYS A 193 21.23 15.94 -19.02
N LEU A 194 20.34 15.95 -20.01
CA LEU A 194 20.51 16.73 -21.24
C LEU A 194 20.58 18.24 -20.98
N ARG A 195 19.70 18.78 -20.13
CA ARG A 195 19.72 20.21 -19.75
C ARG A 195 20.97 20.61 -18.98
N ASN A 196 21.52 19.70 -18.18
CA ASN A 196 22.67 19.96 -17.31
C ASN A 196 24.00 19.37 -17.82
N LEU A 197 24.06 18.94 -19.09
CA LEU A 197 25.28 18.39 -19.73
C LEU A 197 26.49 19.32 -19.60
N GLY A 198 26.27 20.64 -19.68
CA GLY A 198 27.34 21.64 -19.54
C GLY A 198 27.89 21.75 -18.12
N LEU A 199 27.10 21.36 -17.11
CA LEU A 199 27.42 21.43 -15.67
C LEU A 199 27.92 20.08 -15.11
N GLN A 200 27.53 18.97 -15.73
CA GLN A 200 28.06 17.63 -15.45
C GLN A 200 29.28 17.34 -16.35
N GLY A 201 30.42 17.97 -16.06
CA GLY A 201 31.69 17.36 -16.45
C GLY A 201 31.79 15.97 -15.81
N SER A 202 32.41 15.00 -16.50
CA SER A 202 32.47 13.55 -16.18
C SER A 202 32.73 13.14 -14.72
N ASP A 203 33.11 14.06 -13.84
CA ASP A 203 33.40 13.80 -12.43
C ASP A 203 32.78 14.78 -11.41
N GLY A 204 32.00 15.80 -11.81
CA GLY A 204 31.41 16.81 -10.89
C GLY A 204 32.42 17.66 -10.08
N LYS A 205 33.67 17.21 -9.97
CA LYS A 205 34.80 17.81 -9.26
C LYS A 205 35.54 18.88 -10.06
N ASP A 206 35.21 19.01 -11.35
CA ASP A 206 35.94 19.89 -12.27
C ASP A 206 35.61 21.39 -12.04
N TYR A 207 34.43 21.72 -11.50
CA TYR A 207 34.03 23.11 -11.24
C TYR A 207 34.82 23.78 -10.11
N PHE A 208 34.98 23.08 -8.99
CA PHE A 208 35.79 23.57 -7.87
C PHE A 208 37.28 23.68 -8.27
N GLY A 209 37.75 22.80 -9.16
CA GLY A 209 39.06 22.91 -9.79
C GLY A 209 39.19 24.16 -10.66
N ARG A 210 38.26 24.37 -11.60
CA ARG A 210 38.26 25.53 -12.52
C ARG A 210 38.11 26.87 -11.81
N ILE A 211 37.31 26.97 -10.75
CA ILE A 211 37.23 28.21 -9.95
C ILE A 211 38.52 28.44 -9.18
N GLY A 212 39.14 27.39 -8.63
CA GLY A 212 40.45 27.49 -7.98
C GLY A 212 41.53 27.97 -8.94
N GLU A 213 41.56 27.42 -10.15
CA GLU A 213 42.49 27.83 -11.20
C GLU A 213 42.23 29.27 -11.67
N THR A 214 40.97 29.63 -11.94
CA THR A 214 40.60 30.99 -12.36
C THR A 214 40.88 32.00 -11.25
N SER A 215 40.65 31.63 -9.99
CA SER A 215 41.00 32.45 -8.83
C SER A 215 42.50 32.66 -8.73
N ALA A 216 43.31 31.62 -8.96
CA ALA A 216 44.76 31.74 -8.97
C ALA A 216 45.26 32.62 -10.13
N GLN A 217 44.66 32.50 -11.31
CA GLN A 217 44.97 33.35 -12.47
C GLN A 217 44.59 34.82 -12.21
N LEU A 218 43.44 35.07 -11.58
CA LEU A 218 42.99 36.41 -11.19
C LEU A 218 43.94 37.05 -10.17
N GLU A 219 44.33 36.32 -9.12
CA GLU A 219 45.26 36.84 -8.10
C GLU A 219 46.65 37.12 -8.68
N ARG A 220 47.16 36.26 -9.58
CA ARG A 220 48.40 36.54 -10.33
C ARG A 220 48.29 37.82 -11.16
N ALA A 221 47.22 37.96 -11.95
CA ALA A 221 47.02 39.15 -12.78
C ALA A 221 46.85 40.44 -11.94
N ARG A 222 46.22 40.35 -10.76
CA ARG A 222 46.12 41.48 -9.82
C ARG A 222 47.47 41.88 -9.24
N LEU A 223 48.31 40.90 -8.92
CA LEU A 223 49.67 41.14 -8.45
C LEU A 223 50.51 41.83 -9.55
N GLU A 224 50.50 41.28 -10.77
CA GLU A 224 51.18 41.86 -11.94
C GLU A 224 50.70 43.29 -12.21
N LEU A 225 49.39 43.55 -12.12
CA LEU A 225 48.83 44.89 -12.28
C LEU A 225 49.37 45.85 -11.20
N ARG A 226 49.40 45.42 -9.94
CA ARG A 226 49.90 46.24 -8.83
C ARG A 226 51.39 46.56 -8.99
N GLU A 227 52.18 45.60 -9.45
CA GLU A 227 53.60 45.81 -9.75
C GLU A 227 53.79 46.80 -10.91
N ALA A 228 53.00 46.67 -11.98
CA ALA A 228 53.03 47.59 -13.11
C ALA A 228 52.56 49.01 -12.72
N GLU A 229 51.53 49.14 -11.88
CA GLU A 229 51.05 50.43 -11.36
C GLU A 229 52.12 51.12 -10.51
N ASN A 230 52.79 50.37 -9.62
CA ASN A 230 53.90 50.87 -8.82
C ASN A 230 55.08 51.34 -9.69
N SER A 231 55.41 50.58 -10.74
CA SER A 231 56.45 50.96 -11.71
C SER A 231 56.09 52.25 -12.45
N ARG A 232 54.86 52.36 -12.94
CA ARG A 232 54.32 53.56 -13.60
C ARG A 232 54.34 54.77 -12.67
N ASP A 233 53.93 54.60 -11.42
CA ASP A 233 53.95 55.68 -10.42
C ASP A 233 55.38 56.08 -9.99
N ALA A 234 56.34 55.16 -10.00
CA ALA A 234 57.76 55.47 -9.81
C ALA A 234 58.31 56.31 -10.97
N LEU A 235 58.05 55.91 -12.22
CA LEU A 235 58.44 56.67 -13.42
C LEU A 235 57.80 58.07 -13.44
N LYS A 236 56.52 58.15 -13.09
CA LYS A 236 55.81 59.43 -13.00
C LYS A 236 56.40 60.35 -11.92
N ARG A 237 56.78 59.80 -10.76
CA ARG A 237 57.48 60.55 -9.70
C ARG A 237 58.86 61.01 -10.14
N GLN A 238 59.60 60.21 -10.89
CA GLN A 238 60.91 60.61 -11.42
C GLN A 238 60.77 61.79 -12.41
N ILE A 239 59.76 61.77 -13.27
CA ILE A 239 59.45 62.86 -14.21
C ILE A 239 59.00 64.14 -13.49
N LEU A 240 58.29 64.03 -12.36
CA LEU A 240 57.79 65.17 -11.57
C LEU A 240 58.84 65.72 -10.57
N GLY A 241 59.77 64.88 -10.11
CA GLY A 241 60.80 65.22 -9.13
C GLY A 241 62.11 65.74 -9.75
N GLU A 242 62.35 65.50 -11.04
CA GLU A 242 63.34 66.24 -11.82
C GLU A 242 62.73 67.57 -12.27
N ASP A 243 62.92 68.63 -11.48
CA ASP A 243 62.84 69.99 -12.02
C ASP A 243 63.79 70.05 -13.23
N PRO A 244 63.37 70.61 -14.39
CA PRO A 244 64.29 70.82 -15.49
C PRO A 244 65.41 71.72 -14.97
N ILE A 245 66.57 71.14 -14.72
CA ILE A 245 67.80 71.89 -14.50
C ILE A 245 68.01 72.65 -15.80
N LEU A 246 67.55 73.90 -15.81
CA LEU A 246 67.98 74.90 -16.77
C LEU A 246 69.48 74.99 -16.56
N LEU A 247 70.23 74.32 -17.43
CA LEU A 247 71.67 74.49 -17.54
C LEU A 247 71.89 76.01 -17.67
N PRO A 248 72.59 76.65 -16.72
CA PRO A 248 72.93 78.05 -16.85
C PRO A 248 73.86 78.18 -18.06
N ASP A 249 73.37 78.93 -19.04
CA ASP A 249 74.10 79.58 -20.13
C ASP A 249 75.47 78.94 -20.43
N ALA A 250 75.45 77.78 -21.10
CA ALA A 250 76.64 77.25 -21.73
C ALA A 250 76.98 78.18 -22.90
N GLN A 251 77.87 79.12 -22.61
CA GLN A 251 78.48 80.04 -23.55
C GLN A 251 78.70 79.41 -24.93
N ASP A 252 78.01 79.98 -25.90
CA ASP A 252 78.44 80.15 -27.28
C ASP A 252 78.95 78.89 -28.02
N THR A 253 78.25 77.77 -27.86
CA THR A 253 78.23 76.71 -28.87
C THR A 253 76.82 76.55 -29.44
N SER A 254 76.30 77.64 -30.01
CA SER A 254 75.14 77.61 -30.91
C SER A 254 75.51 77.01 -32.28
N GLY A 255 76.11 75.82 -32.24
CA GLY A 255 76.19 74.92 -33.38
C GLY A 255 74.84 74.24 -33.51
N VAL A 256 74.01 74.73 -34.43
CA VAL A 256 72.91 73.93 -34.98
C VAL A 256 73.57 72.66 -35.53
N SER A 257 73.48 71.55 -34.79
CA SER A 257 74.10 70.30 -35.24
C SER A 257 73.31 69.78 -36.43
N LEU A 258 74.04 69.43 -37.47
CA LEU A 258 73.53 68.80 -38.67
C LEU A 258 74.26 67.46 -38.74
N PRO A 259 73.79 66.42 -38.02
CA PRO A 259 74.55 65.19 -37.81
C PRO A 259 75.01 64.54 -39.12
N GLU A 260 74.23 64.69 -40.19
CA GLU A 260 74.57 64.16 -41.51
C GLU A 260 75.69 64.94 -42.21
N ILE A 261 75.67 66.28 -42.15
CA ILE A 261 76.71 67.13 -42.78
C ILE A 261 78.00 67.07 -41.95
N ASP A 262 77.87 67.09 -40.63
CA ASP A 262 79.00 66.98 -39.69
C ASP A 262 79.73 65.65 -39.83
N GLY A 263 78.99 64.53 -39.90
CA GLY A 263 79.58 63.22 -40.13
C GLY A 263 80.31 63.12 -41.47
N ARG A 264 79.80 63.78 -42.52
CA ARG A 264 80.42 63.77 -43.85
C ARG A 264 81.67 64.64 -43.93
N ILE A 265 81.68 65.81 -43.28
CA ILE A 265 82.87 66.67 -43.15
C ILE A 265 83.97 65.92 -42.40
N GLU A 266 83.62 65.26 -41.28
CA GLU A 266 84.60 64.55 -40.47
C GLU A 266 85.19 63.35 -41.23
N ALA A 267 84.36 62.59 -41.95
CA ALA A 267 84.83 61.51 -42.82
C ALA A 267 85.77 62.02 -43.92
N MET A 268 85.47 63.17 -44.55
CA MET A 268 86.32 63.76 -45.58
C MET A 268 87.61 64.36 -45.01
N LYS A 269 87.59 64.91 -43.79
CA LYS A 269 88.79 65.36 -43.06
C LYS A 269 89.72 64.20 -42.74
N ARG A 270 89.19 63.08 -42.24
CA ARG A 270 89.96 61.85 -42.04
C ARG A 270 90.54 61.32 -43.35
N ASN A 271 89.78 61.39 -44.44
CA ASN A 271 90.28 61.03 -45.77
C ASN A 271 91.43 61.93 -46.22
N LEU A 272 91.32 63.26 -46.02
CA LEU A 272 92.38 64.23 -46.31
C LEU A 272 93.65 63.92 -45.52
N ASP A 273 93.53 63.63 -44.22
CA ASP A 273 94.67 63.28 -43.37
C ASP A 273 95.38 62.01 -43.86
N SER A 274 94.61 61.02 -44.33
CA SER A 274 95.18 59.79 -44.92
C SER A 274 95.89 60.04 -46.25
N LEU A 275 95.38 60.98 -47.06
CA LEU A 275 95.98 61.35 -48.33
C LEU A 275 97.27 62.17 -48.12
N LEU A 276 97.31 63.05 -47.12
CA LEU A 276 98.49 63.84 -46.77
C LEU A 276 99.65 63.01 -46.20
N GLN A 277 99.36 61.84 -45.63
CA GLN A 277 100.41 60.89 -45.21
C GLN A 277 101.12 60.22 -46.39
N ARG A 278 100.50 60.19 -47.57
CA ARG A 278 100.99 59.44 -48.75
C ARG A 278 101.36 60.35 -49.93
N PHE A 279 100.73 61.52 -50.02
CA PHE A 279 100.88 62.46 -51.12
C PHE A 279 101.23 63.85 -50.60
N THR A 280 102.02 64.58 -51.37
CA THR A 280 102.39 65.97 -51.07
C THR A 280 101.18 66.91 -51.28
N GLU A 281 101.21 68.10 -50.67
CA GLU A 281 100.07 69.04 -50.68
C GLU A 281 99.60 69.49 -52.08
N GLN A 282 100.42 69.29 -53.12
CA GLN A 282 100.11 69.65 -54.51
C GLN A 282 99.44 68.52 -55.32
N HIS A 283 99.20 67.34 -54.73
CA HIS A 283 98.59 66.21 -55.44
C HIS A 283 97.11 66.51 -55.81
N PRO A 284 96.65 66.18 -57.03
CA PRO A 284 95.29 66.50 -57.50
C PRO A 284 94.18 66.04 -56.54
N ASP A 285 94.35 64.87 -55.92
CA ASP A 285 93.35 64.28 -55.01
C ASP A 285 93.27 64.99 -53.65
N VAL A 286 94.37 65.56 -53.16
CA VAL A 286 94.41 66.36 -51.92
C VAL A 286 93.70 67.68 -52.15
N VAL A 287 93.95 68.31 -53.31
CA VAL A 287 93.28 69.55 -53.72
C VAL A 287 91.78 69.31 -53.94
N GLY A 288 91.41 68.19 -54.57
CA GLY A 288 90.01 67.78 -54.76
C GLY A 288 89.29 67.58 -53.43
N THR A 289 89.88 66.85 -52.49
CA THR A 289 89.29 66.60 -51.17
C THR A 289 89.17 67.88 -50.34
N ARG A 290 90.17 68.77 -50.38
CA ARG A 290 90.08 70.11 -49.77
C ARG A 290 88.96 70.95 -50.38
N ARG A 291 88.76 70.89 -51.70
CA ARG A 291 87.66 71.60 -52.37
C ARG A 291 86.30 71.12 -51.88
N VAL A 292 86.13 69.80 -51.76
CA VAL A 292 84.88 69.18 -51.28
C VAL A 292 84.63 69.51 -49.79
N ILE A 293 85.65 69.50 -48.94
CA ILE A 293 85.52 69.94 -47.54
C ILE A 293 85.06 71.40 -47.48
N LYS A 294 85.66 72.28 -48.28
CA LYS A 294 85.28 73.70 -48.33
C LYS A 294 83.83 73.89 -48.81
N GLU A 295 83.37 73.08 -49.76
CA GLU A 295 81.99 73.11 -50.25
C GLU A 295 81.00 72.61 -49.20
N LEU A 296 81.32 71.52 -48.48
CA LEU A 296 80.51 70.99 -47.38
C LEU A 296 80.45 71.97 -46.19
N GLU A 297 81.55 72.65 -45.87
CA GLU A 297 81.57 73.69 -44.83
C GLU A 297 80.72 74.91 -45.21
N GLU A 298 80.67 75.26 -46.50
CA GLU A 298 79.81 76.33 -46.99
C GLU A 298 78.33 75.93 -47.01
N GLN A 299 78.01 74.71 -47.41
CA GLN A 299 76.65 74.15 -47.29
C GLN A 299 76.18 74.15 -45.83
N LYS A 300 77.05 73.74 -44.90
CA LYS A 300 76.76 73.82 -43.46
C LYS A 300 76.44 75.25 -43.04
N ARG A 301 77.24 76.24 -43.46
CA ARG A 301 76.96 77.67 -43.16
C ARG A 301 75.60 78.12 -43.69
N GLN A 302 75.24 77.73 -44.91
CA GLN A 302 73.97 78.12 -45.52
C GLN A 302 72.76 77.51 -44.81
N GLU A 303 72.82 76.22 -44.44
CA GLU A 303 71.74 75.57 -43.69
C GLU A 303 71.61 76.10 -42.26
N VAL A 304 72.74 76.36 -41.59
CA VAL A 304 72.75 76.98 -40.26
C VAL A 304 72.16 78.40 -40.33
N ALA A 305 72.46 79.17 -41.39
CA ALA A 305 71.89 80.50 -41.59
C ALA A 305 70.38 80.44 -41.91
N ALA A 306 69.93 79.47 -42.72
CA ALA A 306 68.52 79.26 -43.03
C ALA A 306 67.72 78.86 -41.78
N ARG A 307 68.26 77.94 -40.94
CA ARG A 307 67.65 77.56 -39.66
C ARG A 307 67.72 78.65 -38.61
N LYS A 308 68.79 79.46 -38.56
CA LYS A 308 68.85 80.65 -37.69
C LYS A 308 67.80 81.69 -38.07
N LYS A 309 67.49 81.90 -39.36
CA LYS A 309 66.39 82.76 -39.81
C LYS A 309 65.01 82.19 -39.46
N ALA A 310 64.83 80.87 -39.49
CA ALA A 310 63.59 80.22 -39.07
C ALA A 310 63.38 80.24 -37.54
N ALA A 311 64.46 80.24 -36.75
CA ALA A 311 64.42 80.21 -35.28
C ALA A 311 64.01 81.55 -34.62
N VAL A 312 64.01 82.67 -35.35
CA VAL A 312 63.61 83.98 -34.80
C VAL A 312 62.07 84.12 -34.66
N ASN A 313 61.28 83.26 -35.31
CA ASN A 313 59.81 83.37 -35.34
C ASN A 313 59.05 82.40 -34.40
N SER A 314 59.73 81.66 -33.50
CA SER A 314 59.03 80.74 -32.58
C SER A 314 59.84 80.50 -31.28
N PRO A 315 59.50 81.14 -30.14
CA PRO A 315 60.31 81.07 -28.91
C PRO A 315 60.04 79.87 -27.99
N SER A 316 59.23 78.87 -28.37
CA SER A 316 58.69 77.89 -27.40
C SER A 316 59.25 76.45 -27.49
N SER A 317 60.33 76.19 -28.21
CA SER A 317 60.80 74.83 -28.51
C SER A 317 62.06 74.38 -27.74
N SER A 318 62.46 75.05 -26.66
CA SER A 318 63.67 74.71 -25.89
C SER A 318 63.45 73.77 -24.70
N VAL A 319 62.21 73.50 -24.29
CA VAL A 319 61.90 72.57 -23.17
C VAL A 319 61.77 71.11 -23.64
N ASN A 320 61.58 70.88 -24.94
CA ASN A 320 61.22 69.57 -25.49
C ASN A 320 62.39 68.68 -25.93
N ASN A 321 63.65 69.12 -25.83
CA ASN A 321 64.79 68.45 -26.45
C ASN A 321 65.80 67.83 -25.47
N ASN A 322 65.45 67.61 -24.19
CA ASN A 322 66.29 66.78 -23.33
C ASN A 322 66.09 65.29 -23.69
N PRO A 323 67.10 64.60 -24.24
CA PRO A 323 66.97 63.20 -24.68
C PRO A 323 66.59 62.25 -23.53
N VAL A 324 67.00 62.55 -22.30
CA VAL A 324 66.65 61.74 -21.11
C VAL A 324 65.15 61.89 -20.78
N TYR A 325 64.61 63.09 -20.91
CA TYR A 325 63.18 63.36 -20.65
C TYR A 325 62.26 62.74 -21.71
N GLN A 326 62.71 62.72 -22.98
CA GLN A 326 62.01 62.00 -24.06
C GLN A 326 62.00 60.49 -23.79
N GLN A 327 63.13 59.92 -23.36
CA GLN A 327 63.24 58.50 -23.03
C GLN A 327 62.35 58.11 -21.84
N LEU A 328 62.29 58.94 -20.78
CA LEU A 328 61.39 58.73 -19.65
C LEU A 328 59.91 58.83 -20.03
N LYS A 329 59.54 59.74 -20.94
CA LYS A 329 58.17 59.83 -21.48
C LYS A 329 57.77 58.60 -22.30
N ILE A 330 58.67 58.06 -23.11
CA ILE A 330 58.44 56.80 -23.86
C ILE A 330 58.26 55.64 -22.87
N ALA A 331 59.15 55.52 -21.88
CA ALA A 331 59.05 54.49 -20.84
C ALA A 331 57.75 54.62 -20.01
N LEU A 332 57.30 55.84 -19.72
CA LEU A 332 56.00 56.07 -19.08
C LEU A 332 54.84 55.62 -19.97
N GLY A 333 54.86 55.95 -21.26
CA GLY A 333 53.82 55.53 -22.21
C GLY A 333 53.75 54.01 -22.37
N GLU A 334 54.89 53.32 -22.41
CA GLU A 334 54.96 51.85 -22.40
C GLU A 334 54.42 51.25 -21.10
N SER A 335 54.77 51.85 -19.95
CA SER A 335 54.28 51.44 -18.64
C SER A 335 52.76 51.64 -18.50
N GLU A 336 52.23 52.76 -19.00
CA GLU A 336 50.79 53.03 -19.03
C GLU A 336 50.04 52.07 -19.96
N ALA A 337 50.59 51.73 -21.12
CA ALA A 337 50.04 50.71 -22.01
C ALA A 337 50.03 49.32 -21.34
N ASN A 338 51.09 48.96 -20.60
CA ASN A 338 51.15 47.71 -19.83
C ASN A 338 50.11 47.68 -18.70
N VAL A 339 49.95 48.77 -17.95
CA VAL A 339 48.90 48.88 -16.92
C VAL A 339 47.51 48.75 -17.54
N ALA A 340 47.24 49.39 -18.69
CA ALA A 340 45.97 49.27 -19.38
C ALA A 340 45.67 47.83 -19.85
N SER A 341 46.68 47.13 -20.39
CA SER A 341 46.57 45.73 -20.79
C SER A 341 46.28 44.82 -19.59
N LEU A 342 47.03 44.97 -18.49
CA LEU A 342 46.84 44.18 -17.27
C LEU A 342 45.49 44.47 -16.60
N ARG A 343 45.00 45.72 -16.62
CA ARG A 343 43.64 46.04 -16.16
C ARG A 343 42.57 45.30 -16.94
N THR A 344 42.71 45.23 -18.26
CA THR A 344 41.79 44.49 -19.13
C THR A 344 41.83 43.00 -18.79
N ARG A 345 43.03 42.45 -18.59
CA ARG A 345 43.22 41.05 -18.20
C ARG A 345 42.60 40.72 -16.83
N VAL A 346 42.78 41.60 -15.85
CA VAL A 346 42.12 41.48 -14.53
C VAL A 346 40.61 41.55 -14.66
N ALA A 347 40.07 42.47 -15.46
CA ALA A 347 38.63 42.59 -15.67
C ALA A 347 38.03 41.32 -16.32
N GLU A 348 38.74 40.73 -17.29
CA GLU A 348 38.33 39.49 -17.94
C GLU A 348 38.34 38.30 -16.96
N TYR A 349 39.43 38.10 -16.21
CA TYR A 349 39.48 37.03 -15.20
C TYR A 349 38.49 37.25 -14.08
N GLN A 350 38.21 38.49 -13.69
CA GLN A 350 37.20 38.82 -12.70
C GLN A 350 35.80 38.46 -13.19
N SER A 351 35.48 38.77 -14.45
CA SER A 351 34.22 38.42 -15.09
C SER A 351 34.03 36.89 -15.10
N ARG A 352 35.04 36.14 -15.57
CA ARG A 352 35.03 34.66 -15.55
C ARG A 352 34.86 34.10 -14.15
N TYR A 353 35.62 34.61 -13.18
CA TYR A 353 35.51 34.20 -11.78
C TYR A 353 34.11 34.42 -11.23
N ASN A 354 33.50 35.57 -11.51
CA ASN A 354 32.13 35.88 -11.08
C ASN A 354 31.10 34.93 -11.72
N GLN A 355 31.22 34.66 -13.02
CA GLN A 355 30.34 33.71 -13.73
C GLN A 355 30.44 32.28 -13.15
N LEU A 356 31.66 31.81 -12.88
CA LEU A 356 31.88 30.51 -12.23
C LEU A 356 31.32 30.49 -10.80
N LYS A 357 31.54 31.56 -10.03
CA LYS A 357 31.02 31.70 -8.67
C LYS A 357 29.50 31.66 -8.62
N ASP A 358 28.82 32.30 -9.57
CA ASP A 358 27.36 32.26 -9.65
C ASP A 358 26.85 30.88 -10.08
N SER A 359 27.57 30.20 -10.97
CA SER A 359 27.27 28.82 -11.35
C SER A 359 27.35 27.85 -10.15
N ILE A 360 28.31 28.05 -9.23
CA ILE A 360 28.45 27.22 -8.01
C ILE A 360 27.25 27.34 -7.08
N LYS A 361 26.60 28.50 -7.01
CA LYS A 361 25.40 28.69 -6.16
C LYS A 361 24.24 27.79 -6.58
N LEU A 362 24.18 27.41 -7.86
CA LEU A 362 23.13 26.55 -8.42
C LEU A 362 23.43 25.06 -8.24
N ILE A 363 24.69 24.68 -8.00
CA ILE A 363 25.10 23.27 -7.88
C ILE A 363 24.33 22.51 -6.80
N PRO A 364 24.17 23.00 -5.55
CA PRO A 364 23.43 22.25 -4.53
C PRO A 364 21.96 21.99 -4.91
N GLN A 365 21.33 22.93 -5.64
CA GLN A 365 19.94 22.77 -6.09
C GLN A 365 19.84 21.69 -7.19
N ILE A 366 20.78 21.70 -8.13
CA ILE A 366 20.88 20.71 -9.21
C ILE A 366 21.19 19.32 -8.63
N GLU A 367 22.10 19.22 -7.65
CA GLU A 367 22.39 17.96 -6.96
C GLU A 367 21.19 17.44 -6.17
N ALA A 368 20.46 18.32 -5.49
CA ALA A 368 19.21 17.96 -4.81
C ALA A 368 18.13 17.46 -5.81
N GLU A 369 17.95 18.13 -6.95
CA GLU A 369 17.02 17.70 -7.99
C GLU A 369 17.44 16.37 -8.61
N TYR A 370 18.74 16.19 -8.91
CA TYR A 370 19.28 14.94 -9.43
C TYR A 370 19.07 13.78 -8.46
N THR A 371 19.40 13.98 -7.19
CA THR A 371 19.24 12.94 -6.15
C THR A 371 17.77 12.58 -5.93
N GLN A 372 16.86 13.56 -6.00
CA GLN A 372 15.43 13.32 -5.98
C GLN A 372 14.97 12.51 -7.20
N LEU A 373 15.32 12.93 -8.41
CA LEU A 373 14.98 12.22 -9.65
C LEU A 373 15.53 10.79 -9.66
N ASN A 374 16.77 10.60 -9.18
CA ASN A 374 17.39 9.29 -9.07
C ASN A 374 16.67 8.41 -8.04
N ARG A 375 16.29 8.96 -6.90
CA ARG A 375 15.49 8.25 -5.89
C ARG A 375 14.13 7.83 -6.43
N ASP A 376 13.45 8.71 -7.16
CA ASP A 376 12.14 8.41 -7.77
C ASP A 376 12.28 7.30 -8.83
N TYR A 377 13.31 7.36 -9.66
CA TYR A 377 13.66 6.30 -10.60
C TYR A 377 13.93 4.98 -9.89
N ASP A 378 14.78 4.96 -8.86
CA ASP A 378 15.14 3.75 -8.12
C ASP A 378 13.93 3.12 -7.41
N ILE A 379 13.03 3.94 -6.84
CA ILE A 379 11.78 3.46 -6.22
C ILE A 379 10.88 2.81 -7.27
N ASN A 380 10.64 3.49 -8.40
CA ASN A 380 9.78 2.97 -9.46
C ASN A 380 10.36 1.70 -10.07
N LYS A 381 11.68 1.67 -10.30
CA LYS A 381 12.40 0.50 -10.80
C LYS A 381 12.26 -0.68 -9.85
N LYS A 382 12.53 -0.49 -8.56
CA LYS A 382 12.42 -1.55 -7.55
C LYS A 382 11.00 -2.09 -7.43
N ASN A 383 9.99 -1.22 -7.48
CA ASN A 383 8.59 -1.63 -7.43
C ASN A 383 8.20 -2.40 -8.70
N TYR A 384 8.62 -1.94 -9.87
CA TYR A 384 8.42 -2.62 -11.14
C TYR A 384 9.08 -4.02 -11.13
N GLU A 385 10.35 -4.13 -10.76
CA GLU A 385 11.07 -5.40 -10.65
C GLU A 385 10.39 -6.35 -9.67
N SER A 386 9.92 -5.85 -8.53
CA SER A 386 9.17 -6.66 -7.55
C SER A 386 7.85 -7.18 -8.12
N LEU A 387 7.09 -6.33 -8.83
CA LEU A 387 5.83 -6.72 -9.46
C LEU A 387 6.05 -7.73 -10.59
N VAL A 388 7.09 -7.55 -11.41
CA VAL A 388 7.47 -8.51 -12.46
C VAL A 388 7.87 -9.85 -11.86
N SER A 389 8.69 -9.85 -10.81
CA SER A 389 9.05 -11.09 -10.09
C SER A 389 7.84 -11.80 -9.49
N ARG A 390 6.89 -11.06 -8.92
CA ARG A 390 5.62 -11.60 -8.42
C ARG A 390 4.74 -12.14 -9.54
N ARG A 391 4.67 -11.47 -10.70
CA ARG A 391 3.96 -11.96 -11.90
C ARG A 391 4.53 -13.29 -12.37
N GLU A 392 5.86 -13.39 -12.41
CA GLU A 392 6.55 -14.62 -12.79
C GLU A 392 6.25 -15.75 -11.81
N SER A 393 6.35 -15.47 -10.50
CA SER A 393 6.00 -16.44 -9.46
C SER A 393 4.53 -16.87 -9.54
N ALA A 394 3.60 -15.94 -9.78
CA ALA A 394 2.18 -16.23 -9.96
C ALA A 394 1.91 -17.07 -11.23
N THR A 395 2.67 -16.84 -12.30
CA THR A 395 2.58 -17.63 -13.54
C THR A 395 3.07 -19.06 -13.30
N ILE A 396 4.23 -19.22 -12.65
CA ILE A 396 4.78 -20.53 -12.28
C ILE A 396 3.84 -21.28 -11.33
N SER A 397 3.31 -20.60 -10.29
CA SER A 397 2.34 -21.21 -9.37
C SER A 397 1.05 -21.60 -10.06
N GLY A 398 0.55 -20.78 -11.00
CA GLY A 398 -0.64 -21.10 -11.79
C GLY A 398 -0.43 -22.28 -12.74
N GLU A 399 0.73 -22.36 -13.41
CA GLU A 399 1.11 -23.51 -14.24
C GLU A 399 1.31 -24.78 -13.41
N MET A 400 1.87 -24.66 -12.20
CA MET A 400 1.99 -25.76 -11.26
C MET A 400 0.63 -26.24 -10.78
N GLU A 401 -0.32 -25.35 -10.48
CA GLU A 401 -1.68 -25.72 -10.05
C GLU A 401 -2.53 -26.28 -11.20
N ALA A 402 -2.28 -25.85 -12.44
CA ALA A 402 -2.91 -26.42 -13.63
C ALA A 402 -2.34 -27.80 -14.00
N SER A 403 -1.02 -27.98 -13.84
CA SER A 403 -0.31 -29.24 -14.15
C SER A 403 -0.44 -30.26 -13.01
N ALA A 404 -0.46 -29.80 -11.77
CA ALA A 404 -0.82 -30.60 -10.61
C ALA A 404 -2.32 -30.80 -10.60
N SER A 405 -2.79 -31.78 -11.36
CA SER A 405 -4.13 -32.36 -11.25
C SER A 405 -4.40 -33.04 -9.88
N GLY A 406 -3.65 -32.67 -8.84
CA GLY A 406 -3.59 -33.33 -7.55
C GLY A 406 -2.98 -32.42 -6.50
N ILE A 407 -3.73 -31.40 -6.07
CA ILE A 407 -3.76 -31.15 -4.63
C ILE A 407 -4.81 -32.14 -4.13
N ASP A 408 -4.34 -33.20 -3.47
CA ASP A 408 -5.17 -34.21 -2.83
C ASP A 408 -6.16 -33.53 -1.89
N PHE A 409 -7.37 -33.27 -2.38
CA PHE A 409 -8.50 -32.94 -1.52
C PHE A 409 -8.71 -34.16 -0.62
N ARG A 410 -8.18 -34.09 0.61
CA ARG A 410 -8.44 -35.08 1.65
C ARG A 410 -9.91 -34.92 2.04
N LEU A 411 -10.77 -35.64 1.34
CA LEU A 411 -12.09 -35.97 1.84
C LEU A 411 -11.87 -36.73 3.15
N ILE A 412 -12.02 -36.03 4.28
CA ILE A 412 -11.72 -36.60 5.59
C ILE A 412 -12.74 -37.69 5.89
N ASP A 413 -14.03 -37.36 5.75
CA ASP A 413 -15.12 -38.32 5.96
C ASP A 413 -16.08 -38.30 4.76
N PRO A 414 -16.23 -39.41 4.03
CA PRO A 414 -17.27 -39.54 3.02
C PRO A 414 -18.67 -39.46 3.65
N PRO A 415 -19.71 -39.12 2.88
CA PRO A 415 -21.07 -39.01 3.39
C PRO A 415 -21.52 -40.33 4.03
N ARG A 416 -21.79 -40.26 5.34
CA ARG A 416 -22.33 -41.37 6.14
C ARG A 416 -23.69 -40.98 6.72
N VAL A 417 -24.59 -41.95 6.73
CA VAL A 417 -25.90 -41.83 7.37
C VAL A 417 -25.76 -42.27 8.81
N SER A 418 -26.35 -41.52 9.74
CA SER A 418 -26.47 -41.98 11.12
C SER A 418 -27.28 -43.29 11.15
N PRO A 419 -26.75 -44.38 11.75
CA PRO A 419 -27.48 -45.64 11.84
C PRO A 419 -28.77 -45.51 12.66
N GLN A 420 -28.83 -44.50 13.53
CA GLN A 420 -30.02 -44.19 14.34
C GLN A 420 -30.77 -42.98 13.79
N PRO A 421 -32.11 -42.98 13.84
CA PRO A 421 -32.91 -41.82 13.48
C PRO A 421 -32.67 -40.70 14.48
N VAL A 422 -32.48 -39.49 13.96
CA VAL A 422 -32.12 -38.30 14.75
C VAL A 422 -33.36 -37.52 15.20
N ALA A 423 -34.50 -37.75 14.53
CA ALA A 423 -35.79 -37.23 14.93
C ALA A 423 -36.92 -38.20 14.55
N PRO A 424 -38.03 -38.22 15.32
CA PRO A 424 -38.22 -37.56 16.61
C PRO A 424 -37.55 -38.35 17.76
N ASN A 425 -37.07 -37.66 18.80
CA ASN A 425 -36.48 -38.29 19.98
C ASN A 425 -37.56 -38.99 20.82
N ARG A 426 -37.92 -40.23 20.43
CA ARG A 426 -38.99 -41.02 21.07
C ARG A 426 -38.75 -41.20 22.58
N LEU A 427 -37.48 -41.33 22.99
CA LEU A 427 -37.09 -41.44 24.40
C LEU A 427 -37.45 -40.18 25.23
N LEU A 428 -37.38 -38.99 24.62
CA LEU A 428 -37.74 -37.73 25.27
C LEU A 428 -39.24 -37.44 25.18
N LEU A 429 -39.90 -37.85 24.08
CA LEU A 429 -41.32 -37.57 23.87
C LEU A 429 -42.24 -38.46 24.72
N MET A 430 -41.87 -39.72 24.96
CA MET A 430 -42.66 -40.66 25.77
C MET A 430 -43.00 -40.14 27.18
N PRO A 431 -42.06 -39.65 28.01
CA PRO A 431 -42.41 -39.07 29.32
C PRO A 431 -43.26 -37.78 29.18
N MET A 432 -43.06 -37.01 28.12
CA MET A 432 -43.88 -35.82 27.86
C MET A 432 -45.34 -36.19 27.58
N THR A 433 -45.58 -37.26 26.81
CA THR A 433 -46.93 -37.77 26.56
C THR A 433 -47.58 -38.35 27.82
N LEU A 434 -46.80 -38.95 28.74
CA LEU A 434 -47.30 -39.39 30.04
C LEU A 434 -47.76 -38.20 30.89
N LEU A 435 -46.96 -37.13 30.95
CA LEU A 435 -47.34 -35.90 31.65
C LEU A 435 -48.61 -35.28 31.05
N LEU A 436 -48.71 -35.24 29.72
CA LEU A 436 -49.90 -34.77 29.02
C LEU A 436 -51.14 -35.62 29.37
N ALA A 437 -51.00 -36.95 29.40
CA ALA A 437 -52.08 -37.87 29.75
C ALA A 437 -52.55 -37.69 31.20
N LEU A 438 -51.62 -37.56 32.15
CA LEU A 438 -51.94 -37.30 33.56
C LEU A 438 -52.61 -35.94 33.74
N ALA A 439 -52.08 -34.90 33.11
CA ALA A 439 -52.66 -33.56 33.14
C ALA A 439 -54.08 -33.56 32.56
N ALA A 440 -54.32 -34.23 31.44
CA ALA A 440 -55.64 -34.37 30.84
C ALA A 440 -56.62 -35.13 31.75
N GLY A 441 -56.17 -36.19 32.44
CA GLY A 441 -57.00 -36.93 33.40
C GLY A 441 -57.35 -36.13 34.66
N ILE A 442 -56.40 -35.36 35.20
CA ILE A 442 -56.63 -34.44 36.32
C ILE A 442 -57.63 -33.35 35.89
N PHE A 443 -57.42 -32.75 34.72
CA PHE A 443 -58.29 -31.73 34.16
C PHE A 443 -59.70 -32.27 33.92
N ALA A 444 -59.86 -33.48 33.38
CA ALA A 444 -61.15 -34.11 33.19
C ALA A 444 -61.87 -34.40 34.51
N SER A 445 -61.14 -34.83 35.55
CA SER A 445 -61.69 -35.00 36.90
C SER A 445 -62.17 -33.67 37.49
N PHE A 446 -61.39 -32.61 37.29
CA PHE A 446 -61.73 -31.26 37.71
C PHE A 446 -62.97 -30.74 36.97
N ALA A 447 -62.99 -30.81 35.64
CA ALA A 447 -64.14 -30.38 34.82
C ALA A 447 -65.40 -31.17 35.18
N ALA A 448 -65.32 -32.49 35.32
CA ALA A 448 -66.44 -33.32 35.74
C ALA A 448 -66.95 -32.96 37.16
N SER A 449 -66.04 -32.57 38.07
CA SER A 449 -66.42 -32.11 39.41
C SER A 449 -67.17 -30.77 39.40
N GLN A 450 -66.88 -29.89 38.44
CA GLN A 450 -67.57 -28.61 38.28
C GLN A 450 -68.94 -28.76 37.61
N ILE A 451 -69.07 -29.70 36.66
CA ILE A 451 -70.35 -29.97 35.97
C ILE A 451 -71.36 -30.65 36.91
N ARG A 452 -70.89 -31.45 37.88
CA ARG A 452 -71.73 -32.11 38.89
C ARG A 452 -71.25 -31.74 40.30
N PRO A 453 -71.54 -30.51 40.77
CA PRO A 453 -71.10 -30.07 42.08
C PRO A 453 -71.75 -30.93 43.17
N VAL A 454 -70.95 -31.32 44.17
CA VAL A 454 -71.39 -32.14 45.30
C VAL A 454 -71.07 -31.36 46.57
N PHE A 455 -72.07 -31.19 47.43
CA PHE A 455 -71.89 -30.50 48.71
C PHE A 455 -71.44 -31.50 49.78
N PHE A 456 -70.27 -31.26 50.37
CA PHE A 456 -69.68 -32.11 51.43
C PHE A 456 -69.82 -31.51 52.84
N ASP A 457 -70.26 -30.25 52.94
CA ASP A 457 -70.48 -29.55 54.19
C ASP A 457 -71.87 -28.91 54.18
N ALA A 458 -72.55 -28.93 55.33
CA ALA A 458 -73.87 -28.35 55.50
C ALA A 458 -73.87 -26.83 55.33
N ARG A 459 -72.73 -26.19 55.64
CA ARG A 459 -72.53 -24.75 55.40
C ARG A 459 -72.45 -24.44 53.91
N SER A 460 -71.68 -25.20 53.14
CA SER A 460 -71.57 -25.01 51.67
C SER A 460 -72.90 -25.23 50.95
N LEU A 461 -73.75 -26.14 51.44
CA LEU A 461 -75.10 -26.32 50.94
C LEU A 461 -76.00 -25.10 51.28
N ARG A 462 -75.91 -24.58 52.51
CA ARG A 462 -76.63 -23.36 52.93
C ARG A 462 -76.22 -22.16 52.08
N ASP A 463 -74.92 -21.97 51.86
CA ASP A 463 -74.40 -20.83 51.09
C ASP A 463 -74.85 -20.89 49.62
N ALA A 464 -74.96 -22.09 49.05
CA ALA A 464 -75.41 -22.28 47.66
C ALA A 464 -76.93 -22.25 47.48
N THR A 465 -77.72 -22.66 48.48
CA THR A 465 -79.19 -22.79 48.38
C THR A 465 -79.95 -21.67 49.07
N GLY A 466 -79.31 -20.91 49.97
CA GLY A 466 -79.92 -19.83 50.75
C GLY A 466 -80.91 -20.29 51.82
N LEU A 467 -81.08 -21.60 52.04
CA LEU A 467 -82.09 -22.17 52.94
C LEU A 467 -81.51 -22.57 54.31
N PRO A 468 -82.24 -22.38 55.42
CA PRO A 468 -81.81 -22.83 56.74
C PRO A 468 -81.86 -24.36 56.85
N PHE A 469 -80.76 -24.98 57.29
CA PHE A 469 -80.68 -26.43 57.50
C PHE A 469 -81.22 -26.81 58.90
N LEU A 470 -82.00 -27.91 58.99
CA LEU A 470 -82.63 -28.38 60.24
C LEU A 470 -81.74 -29.32 61.07
N GLY A 471 -80.73 -29.95 60.46
CA GLY A 471 -79.73 -30.76 61.14
C GLY A 471 -78.87 -31.57 60.16
N THR A 472 -77.77 -32.15 60.63
CA THR A 472 -76.94 -33.09 59.86
C THR A 472 -76.93 -34.45 60.54
N VAL A 473 -77.24 -35.51 59.81
CA VAL A 473 -77.08 -36.88 60.30
C VAL A 473 -75.74 -37.40 59.81
N SER A 474 -74.79 -37.57 60.73
CA SER A 474 -73.50 -38.19 60.41
C SER A 474 -73.71 -39.66 60.08
N MET A 475 -73.18 -40.09 58.94
CA MET A 475 -73.21 -41.49 58.55
C MET A 475 -72.38 -42.33 59.52
N LEU A 476 -72.97 -43.35 60.15
CA LEU A 476 -72.22 -44.28 61.00
C LEU A 476 -71.25 -45.12 60.13
N PRO A 477 -69.99 -45.26 60.54
CA PRO A 477 -69.02 -46.06 59.80
C PRO A 477 -69.35 -47.55 59.89
N ASP A 478 -69.83 -48.11 58.79
CA ASP A 478 -70.03 -49.55 58.60
C ASP A 478 -68.70 -50.20 58.18
N GLU A 479 -68.27 -51.27 58.86
CA GLU A 479 -67.02 -51.99 58.55
C GLU A 479 -67.01 -52.51 57.10
N SER A 480 -68.16 -52.92 56.59
CA SER A 480 -68.29 -53.40 55.20
C SER A 480 -68.02 -52.29 54.17
N LYS A 481 -68.39 -51.04 54.48
CA LYS A 481 -68.14 -49.87 53.62
C LYS A 481 -66.67 -49.45 53.67
N LYS A 482 -66.05 -49.45 54.86
CA LYS A 482 -64.60 -49.20 55.01
C LYS A 482 -63.77 -50.20 54.20
N GLN A 483 -64.16 -51.47 54.17
CA GLN A 483 -63.47 -52.48 53.34
C GLN A 483 -63.65 -52.23 51.85
N ARG A 484 -64.83 -51.79 51.39
CA ARG A 484 -65.08 -51.42 49.98
C ARG A 484 -64.26 -50.20 49.55
N GLU A 485 -64.22 -49.15 50.38
CA GLU A 485 -63.43 -47.96 50.11
C GLU A 485 -61.92 -48.26 50.03
N LYS A 486 -61.41 -49.13 50.92
CA LYS A 486 -60.04 -49.63 50.86
C LYS A 486 -59.78 -50.40 49.56
N LYS A 487 -60.68 -51.31 49.17
CA LYS A 487 -60.55 -52.08 47.91
C LYS A 487 -60.58 -51.16 46.68
N ASP A 488 -61.46 -50.16 46.65
CA ASP A 488 -61.56 -49.24 45.51
C ASP A 488 -60.39 -48.27 45.44
N PHE A 489 -59.83 -47.87 46.59
CA PHE A 489 -58.58 -47.13 46.65
C PHE A 489 -57.40 -47.94 46.11
N ILE A 490 -57.28 -49.21 46.52
CA ILE A 490 -56.24 -50.12 46.02
C ILE A 490 -56.39 -50.33 44.51
N ARG A 491 -57.63 -50.53 44.00
CA ARG A 491 -57.89 -50.64 42.55
C ARG A 491 -57.49 -49.39 41.78
N PHE A 492 -57.79 -48.21 42.31
CA PHE A 492 -57.40 -46.94 41.69
C PHE A 492 -55.88 -46.77 41.64
N ILE A 493 -55.18 -47.04 42.75
CA ILE A 493 -53.71 -46.99 42.79
C ILE A 493 -53.12 -48.02 41.82
N ALA A 494 -53.63 -49.25 41.81
CA ALA A 494 -53.16 -50.28 40.90
C ALA A 494 -53.35 -49.88 39.43
N ALA A 495 -54.47 -49.25 39.08
CA ALA A 495 -54.75 -48.81 37.71
C ALA A 495 -53.99 -47.53 37.29
N ALA A 496 -53.64 -46.67 38.24
CA ALA A 496 -52.74 -45.54 38.00
C ALA A 496 -51.28 -46.00 37.86
N LEU A 497 -50.84 -46.93 38.72
CA LEU A 497 -49.52 -47.54 38.64
C LEU A 497 -49.35 -48.39 37.37
N SER A 498 -50.41 -49.07 36.90
CA SER A 498 -50.33 -49.84 35.65
C SER A 498 -50.16 -48.93 34.44
N LEU A 499 -50.76 -47.73 34.41
CA LEU A 499 -50.50 -46.74 33.36
C LEU A 499 -49.00 -46.36 33.33
N VAL A 500 -48.43 -46.01 34.48
CA VAL A 500 -47.01 -45.68 34.59
C VAL A 500 -46.12 -46.89 34.25
N GLY A 501 -46.51 -48.09 34.68
CA GLY A 501 -45.82 -49.33 34.38
C GLY A 501 -45.79 -49.66 32.89
N VAL A 502 -46.90 -49.46 32.17
CA VAL A 502 -46.97 -49.64 30.71
C VAL A 502 -46.06 -48.64 29.99
N TYR A 503 -46.05 -47.38 30.42
CA TYR A 503 -45.12 -46.37 29.87
C TYR A 503 -43.65 -46.73 30.17
N GLY A 504 -43.35 -47.20 31.38
CA GLY A 504 -42.01 -47.64 31.76
C GLY A 504 -41.53 -48.87 30.96
N ALA A 505 -42.41 -49.85 30.77
CA ALA A 505 -42.13 -51.02 29.93
C ALA A 505 -41.94 -50.62 28.46
N GLY A 506 -42.74 -49.70 27.94
CA GLY A 506 -42.60 -49.16 26.59
C GLY A 506 -41.28 -48.39 26.40
N LEU A 507 -40.87 -47.60 27.38
CA LEU A 507 -39.58 -46.91 27.41
C LEU A 507 -38.41 -47.89 27.42
N LEU A 508 -38.46 -48.93 28.25
CA LEU A 508 -37.44 -49.98 28.29
C LEU A 508 -37.35 -50.76 26.97
N ALA A 509 -38.49 -51.10 26.37
CA ALA A 509 -38.53 -51.77 25.08
C ALA A 509 -37.91 -50.91 23.97
N LEU A 510 -38.22 -49.61 23.94
CA LEU A 510 -37.62 -48.66 22.98
C LEU A 510 -36.12 -48.48 23.22
N PHE A 511 -35.68 -48.41 24.48
CA PHE A 511 -34.27 -48.32 24.83
C PHE A 511 -33.50 -49.56 24.35
N LEU A 512 -34.04 -50.76 24.61
CA LEU A 512 -33.44 -52.02 24.16
C LEU A 512 -33.41 -52.12 22.63
N LEU A 513 -34.46 -51.68 21.94
CA LEU A 513 -34.48 -51.63 20.47
C LEU A 513 -33.42 -50.67 19.92
N SER A 514 -33.31 -49.47 20.49
CA SER A 514 -32.29 -48.49 20.09
C SER A 514 -30.85 -48.97 20.36
N ALA A 515 -30.63 -49.69 21.45
CA ALA A 515 -29.33 -50.24 21.82
C ALA A 515 -28.90 -51.44 20.97
N ARG A 516 -29.86 -52.17 20.38
CA ARG A 516 -29.59 -53.32 19.50
C ARG A 516 -29.28 -52.93 18.06
N THR A 517 -29.68 -51.72 17.67
CA THR A 517 -29.40 -51.11 16.37
C THR A 517 -28.19 -50.17 16.37
N ALA A 518 -27.59 -49.94 17.54
CA ALA A 518 -26.29 -49.28 17.72
C ALA A 518 -25.16 -50.29 17.48
#